data_AF-A0A2U2C123-F1
#
_entry.id   AF-A0A2U2C123-F1
#
_cell.length_a   1.000
_cell.length_b   1.000
_cell.length_c   1.000
_cell.angle_alpha   90.00
_cell.angle_beta   90.00
_cell.angle_gamma   90.00
#
_symmetry.space_group_name_H-M   'P 1'
#
loop_
_entity.id
_entity.type
_entity.pdbx_description
1 polymer ?
#
loop_
_entity_poly.entity_id
_entity_poly.type
_entity_poly.pdbx_seq_one_letter_code
_entity_poly.pdbx_strand_id
1 'polypeptide(L)' 'MEELLPKRISFSLKELEELGFIKVSTAKKLIKLRKLESFKVGNKHFIVRDTIINFIKNNTI' A
#
# COMPACT_ATOMS: atom_id res chain seq x y z
N MET A 1 4.34 6.22 -20.11
CA MET A 1 3.84 5.31 -19.06
C MET A 1 3.70 6.15 -17.81
N GLU A 2 2.47 6.45 -17.43
CA GLU A 2 2.16 7.32 -16.30
C GLU A 2 2.72 6.68 -15.01
N GLU A 3 3.65 7.36 -14.33
CA GLU A 3 4.18 6.86 -13.06
C GLU A 3 3.05 6.91 -12.02
N LEU A 4 2.35 5.79 -11.85
CA LEU A 4 1.20 5.62 -10.96
C LEU A 4 1.45 6.14 -9.53
N LEU A 5 2.71 6.21 -9.09
CA LEU A 5 3.07 6.60 -7.73
C LEU A 5 4.19 7.64 -7.74
N PRO A 6 4.11 8.67 -6.87
CA PRO A 6 5.21 9.60 -6.60
C PRO A 6 6.51 8.84 -6.30
N LYS A 7 7.68 9.44 -6.58
CA LYS A 7 9.02 8.87 -6.29
C LYS A 7 9.36 8.76 -4.79
N ARG A 8 8.35 8.64 -3.92
CA ARG A 8 8.50 8.34 -2.50
C ARG A 8 8.76 6.85 -2.31
N ILE A 9 9.60 6.53 -1.33
CA ILE A 9 9.99 5.14 -1.02
C ILE A 9 8.84 4.35 -0.39
N SER A 10 8.01 5.01 0.43
CA SER A 10 6.90 4.39 1.14
C SER A 10 5.71 5.33 1.31
N PHE A 11 4.54 4.76 1.53
CA PHE A 11 3.29 5.48 1.74
C PHE A 11 2.61 4.96 3.00
N SER A 12 2.02 5.87 3.78
CA SER A 12 1.09 5.50 4.84
C SER A 12 -0.22 4.96 4.26
N LEU A 13 -0.98 4.21 5.07
CA LEU A 13 -2.27 3.69 4.60
C LEU A 13 -3.25 4.80 4.18
N LYS A 14 -3.18 5.97 4.82
CA LYS A 14 -4.06 7.09 4.49
C LYS A 14 -3.70 7.71 3.12
N GLU A 15 -2.41 7.89 2.85
CA GLU A 15 -1.95 8.38 1.54
C GLU A 15 -2.36 7.41 0.42
N LEU A 16 -2.26 6.10 0.66
CA LEU A 16 -2.68 5.08 -0.32
C LEU A 16 -4.19 5.12 -0.61
N GLU A 17 -5.00 5.44 0.39
CA GLU A 17 -6.45 5.62 0.23
C GLU A 17 -6.77 6.92 -0.51
N GLU A 18 -6.09 8.01 -0.19
CA GLU A 18 -6.22 9.31 -0.87
C GLU A 18 -5.80 9.23 -2.34
N LEU A 19 -4.80 8.41 -2.67
CA LEU A 19 -4.35 8.13 -4.03
C LEU A 19 -5.25 7.12 -4.77
N GLY A 20 -6.26 6.55 -4.11
CA GLY A 20 -7.22 5.62 -4.74
C GLY A 20 -6.72 4.19 -4.93
N PHE A 21 -5.58 3.80 -4.33
CA PHE A 21 -5.03 2.45 -4.49
C PHE A 21 -5.74 1.40 -3.64
N ILE A 22 -5.96 1.71 -2.36
CA ILE A 22 -6.55 0.76 -1.42
C ILE A 22 -7.17 1.49 -0.23
N LYS A 23 -8.38 1.09 0.17
CA LYS A 23 -9.01 1.61 1.39
C LYS A 23 -8.21 1.20 2.63
N VAL A 24 -8.10 2.08 3.61
CA VAL A 24 -7.37 1.83 4.88
C VAL A 24 -7.90 0.57 5.57
N SER A 25 -9.23 0.39 5.58
CA SER A 25 -9.87 -0.79 6.18
C SER A 25 -9.45 -2.09 5.50
N THR A 26 -9.32 -2.09 4.18
CA THR A 26 -8.91 -3.24 3.38
C THR A 26 -7.43 -3.52 3.58
N ALA A 27 -6.58 -2.50 3.54
CA ALA A 27 -5.15 -2.64 3.79
C ALA A 27 -4.89 -3.26 5.18
N LYS A 28 -5.58 -2.77 6.23
CA LYS A 28 -5.50 -3.36 7.58
C LYS A 28 -5.90 -4.83 7.61
N LYS A 29 -6.98 -5.21 6.90
CA LYS A 29 -7.42 -6.60 6.79
C LYS A 29 -6.35 -7.47 6.12
N LEU A 30 -5.76 -7.01 5.02
CA LEU A 30 -4.71 -7.74 4.30
C LEU A 30 -3.43 -7.88 5.12
N ILE A 31 -3.01 -6.83 5.83
CA ILE A 31 -1.87 -6.87 6.75
C ILE A 31 -2.12 -7.91 7.86
N LYS A 32 -3.32 -7.92 8.47
CA LYS A 32 -3.69 -8.91 9.48
C LYS A 32 -3.64 -10.34 8.93
N LEU A 33 -4.04 -10.53 7.68
CA LEU A 33 -4.00 -11.82 6.98
C LEU A 33 -2.61 -12.17 6.40
N ARG A 34 -1.59 -11.35 6.64
CA ARG A 34 -0.24 -11.48 6.04
C ARG A 34 -0.24 -11.53 4.50
N LYS A 35 -1.25 -10.93 3.87
CA LYS A 35 -1.39 -10.80 2.42
C LYS A 35 -0.83 -9.50 1.86
N LEU A 36 -0.46 -8.56 2.73
CA LEU A 36 0.13 -7.29 2.38
C LEU A 36 1.19 -6.95 3.43
N GLU A 37 2.43 -6.86 3.00
CA GLU A 37 3.55 -6.53 3.88
C GLU A 37 3.52 -5.03 4.21
N SER A 38 3.81 -4.71 5.47
CA SER A 38 3.87 -3.34 5.96
C SER A 38 4.84 -3.25 7.14
N PHE A 39 5.38 -2.07 7.38
CA PHE A 39 6.15 -1.76 8.59
C PHE A 39 5.45 -0.66 9.39
N LYS A 40 5.82 -0.52 10.67
CA LYS A 40 5.27 0.51 11.55
C LYS A 40 6.27 1.62 11.79
N VAL A 41 5.77 2.85 11.85
CA VAL A 41 6.47 4.00 12.42
C VAL A 41 5.55 4.60 13.49
N GLY A 42 5.91 4.41 14.76
CA GLY A 42 4.99 4.62 15.88
C GLY A 42 3.74 3.75 15.74
N ASN A 43 2.56 4.38 15.76
CA ASN A 43 1.26 3.69 15.65
C ASN A 43 0.72 3.60 14.21
N LYS A 44 1.45 4.11 13.21
CA LYS A 44 1.02 4.14 11.81
C LYS A 44 1.70 3.04 11.01
N HIS A 45 0.94 2.46 10.08
CA HIS A 45 1.46 1.50 9.10
C HIS A 45 1.89 2.22 7.82
N PHE A 46 3.01 1.75 7.27
CA PHE A 46 3.60 2.19 6.02
C PHE A 46 3.87 0.99 5.13
N ILE A 47 3.77 1.20 3.82
CA ILE A 47 4.00 0.17 2.80
C ILE A 47 5.00 0.73 1.79
N VAL A 48 6.00 -0.07 1.46
CA VAL A 48 7.01 0.27 0.44
C VAL A 48 6.36 0.26 -0.94
N ARG A 49 6.77 1.18 -1.81
CA ARG A 49 6.24 1.35 -3.16
C ARG A 49 6.19 0.03 -3.96
N ASP A 50 7.26 -0.76 -3.93
CA ASP A 50 7.34 -2.00 -4.70
C ASP A 50 6.34 -3.06 -4.23
N THR A 51 6.06 -3.12 -2.93
CA THR A 51 5.01 -3.98 -2.37
C THR A 51 3.64 -3.61 -2.93
N ILE A 52 3.33 -2.31 -3.04
CA ILE A 52 2.07 -1.82 -3.62
C ILE A 52 1.98 -2.21 -5.10
N ILE A 53 3.05 -1.96 -5.87
CA ILE A 53 3.08 -2.25 -7.31
C ILE A 53 2.90 -3.74 -7.56
N ASN A 54 3.61 -4.59 -6.81
CA ASN A 54 3.48 -6.03 -6.91
C ASN A 54 2.09 -6.52 -6.50
N PHE A 55 1.51 -5.94 -5.44
CA PHE A 55 0.14 -6.24 -5.03
C PHE A 55 -0.85 -5.92 -6.15
N ILE A 56 -0.78 -4.74 -6.77
CA ILE A 56 -1.67 -4.36 -7.87
C ILE A 56 -1.49 -5.31 -9.06
N LYS A 57 -0.24 -5.50 -9.53
CA LYS A 57 0.04 -6.38 -10.67
C LYS A 57 -0.49 -7.79 -10.49
N ASN A 58 -0.39 -8.36 -9.29
CA ASN A 58 -0.86 -9.71 -9.01
C ASN A 58 -2.39 -9.82 -8.83
N ASN A 59 -3.08 -8.69 -8.66
CA ASN A 59 -4.53 -8.65 -8.42
C ASN A 59 -5.31 -7.94 -9.54
N THR A 60 -4.65 -7.57 -10.64
CA THR A 60 -5.28 -7.04 -11.85
C THR A 60 -5.17 -8.11 -12.94
N ILE A 61 -6.27 -8.38 -13.66
CA ILE A 61 -6.37 -9.39 -14.74
C ILE A 61 -5.66 -8.88 -15.99
#